data_AF-A0A9D4GK98-F1
#
_entry.id   AF-A0A9D4GK98-F1
#
_cell.length_a   1.000
_cell.length_b   1.000
_cell.length_c   1.000
_cell.angle_alpha   90.00
_cell.angle_beta   90.00
_cell.angle_gamma   90.00
#
_symmetry.space_group_name_H-M   'P 1'
#
loop_
_entity.id
_entity.type
_entity.pdbx_description
1 polymer ?
#
loop_
_entity_poly.entity_id
_entity_poly.type
_entity_poly.pdbx_seq_one_letter_code
_entity_poly.pdbx_strand_id
1 'polypeptide(L)'
;MRNKLAEDVLDSEMLNLMLAYKDSLGEKGSELDGAIEFLKNTSKLISVYRDKRPVHVLEDQRLKDLKEIQAWFNDWKTHSYGSKVKPGKGSEKMSEQCMEDLQSTIIGFLQLCCTISHEISGWSVVPAMINSDPIENHFCQQRGKFNGLNTNPTALQYQRNANSVIIGQSALSKKSNTGGISSKCQNFKHSIKQLDSTNSRKRRVSEQSQSTQPLKVIRM
;
A
#
# COMPACT_ATOMS: atom_id res chain seq x y z
N MET A 1 -12.74 -0.39 -11.56
CA MET A 1 -12.28 0.97 -11.92
C MET A 1 -10.85 0.86 -12.44
N ARG A 2 -10.42 1.72 -13.37
CA ARG A 2 -9.09 1.65 -14.01
C ARG A 2 -8.17 2.73 -13.42
N ASN A 3 -7.43 2.39 -12.37
CA ASN A 3 -6.47 3.32 -11.75
C ASN A 3 -5.28 3.61 -12.69
N LYS A 4 -4.99 2.69 -13.62
CA LYS A 4 -3.90 2.83 -14.59
C LYS A 4 -3.99 4.11 -15.42
N LEU A 5 -5.17 4.49 -15.89
CA LEU A 5 -5.33 5.72 -16.68
C LEU A 5 -5.05 6.97 -15.85
N ALA A 6 -5.48 6.99 -14.59
CA ALA A 6 -5.21 8.12 -13.70
C ALA A 6 -3.71 8.23 -13.40
N GLU A 7 -3.02 7.11 -13.22
CA GLU A 7 -1.57 7.09 -13.06
C GLU A 7 -0.85 7.59 -14.32
N ASP A 8 -1.21 7.08 -15.49
CA ASP A 8 -0.58 7.48 -16.77
C ASP A 8 -0.78 8.97 -17.09
N VAL A 9 -1.84 9.59 -16.56
CA VAL A 9 -2.11 11.03 -16.74
C VAL A 9 -1.38 11.89 -15.70
N LEU A 10 -1.01 11.32 -14.55
CA LEU A 10 -0.41 12.07 -13.44
C LEU A 10 1.07 11.73 -13.22
N ASP A 11 1.66 10.88 -14.05
CA ASP A 11 3.03 10.42 -13.89
C ASP A 11 4.08 11.37 -14.50
N SER A 12 5.34 10.95 -14.39
CA SER A 12 6.48 11.68 -14.92
C SER A 12 6.52 11.72 -16.46
N GLU A 13 5.92 10.74 -17.14
CA GLU A 13 5.90 10.71 -18.61
C GLU A 13 4.97 11.79 -19.14
N MET A 14 3.77 11.92 -18.56
CA MET A 14 2.85 13.01 -18.89
C MET A 14 3.46 14.38 -18.54
N LEU A 15 4.16 14.50 -17.42
CA LEU A 15 4.88 15.73 -17.07
C LEU A 15 5.89 16.12 -18.17
N ASN A 16 6.71 15.17 -18.63
CA ASN A 16 7.69 15.42 -19.68
C ASN A 16 7.02 15.81 -21.01
N LEU A 17 5.90 15.17 -21.35
CA LEU A 17 5.11 15.50 -22.52
C LEU A 17 4.57 16.94 -22.44
N MET A 18 4.04 17.34 -21.28
CA MET A 18 3.51 18.69 -21.06
C MET A 18 4.59 19.76 -21.08
N LEU A 19 5.80 19.45 -20.59
CA LEU A 19 6.96 20.34 -20.72
C LEU A 19 7.36 20.53 -22.19
N ALA A 20 7.48 19.44 -22.95
CA ALA A 20 7.79 19.52 -24.38
C ALA A 20 6.70 20.26 -25.17
N TYR A 21 5.43 20.05 -24.81
CA TYR A 21 4.32 20.76 -25.43
C TYR A 21 4.34 22.26 -25.12
N LYS A 22 4.64 22.65 -23.87
CA LYS A 22 4.87 24.05 -23.50
C LYS A 22 5.95 24.69 -24.35
N ASP A 23 7.09 24.01 -24.54
CA ASP A 23 8.20 24.54 -25.34
C ASP A 23 7.79 24.74 -26.81
N SER A 24 6.93 23.86 -27.34
CA SER A 24 6.43 23.97 -28.72
C SER A 24 5.46 25.15 -28.95
N LEU A 25 4.84 25.67 -27.88
CA LEU A 25 3.83 26.74 -27.93
C LEU A 25 4.42 28.16 -27.86
N GLY A 26 5.70 28.30 -27.54
CA GLY A 26 6.35 29.61 -27.37
C GLY A 26 5.69 30.45 -26.28
N GLU A 27 5.33 31.70 -26.59
CA GLU A 27 4.73 32.64 -25.63
C GLU A 27 3.38 32.17 -25.05
N LYS A 28 2.63 31.32 -25.77
CA LYS A 28 1.36 30.75 -25.26
C LYS A 28 1.58 29.65 -24.22
N GLY A 29 2.82 29.16 -24.06
CA GLY A 29 3.14 28.09 -23.14
C GLY A 29 2.94 28.45 -21.66
N SER A 30 2.92 29.74 -21.30
CA SER A 30 2.70 30.19 -19.91
C SER A 30 1.32 29.82 -19.37
N GLU A 31 0.32 29.63 -20.24
CA GLU A 31 -1.02 29.18 -19.83
C GLU A 31 -1.00 27.78 -19.20
N LEU A 32 0.03 26.97 -19.48
CA LEU A 32 0.18 25.61 -18.97
C LEU A 32 0.91 25.54 -17.62
N ASP A 33 1.43 26.66 -17.11
CA ASP A 33 2.29 26.65 -15.92
C ASP A 33 1.63 26.04 -14.69
N GLY A 34 0.36 26.38 -14.43
CA GLY A 34 -0.39 25.81 -13.33
C GLY A 34 -0.62 24.30 -13.48
N ALA A 35 -0.91 23.83 -14.69
CA ALA A 35 -1.08 22.40 -14.96
C ALA A 35 0.23 21.62 -14.82
N ILE A 36 1.34 22.19 -15.29
CA ILE A 36 2.68 21.62 -15.15
C ILE A 36 3.09 21.58 -13.68
N GLU A 37 2.81 22.62 -12.91
CA GLU A 37 3.10 22.64 -11.47
C GLU A 37 2.29 21.59 -10.71
N PHE A 38 1.01 21.43 -11.03
CA PHE A 38 0.18 20.36 -10.49
C PHE A 38 0.74 18.97 -10.85
N LEU A 39 1.14 18.76 -12.11
CA LEU A 39 1.75 17.50 -12.56
C LEU A 39 3.10 17.22 -11.90
N LYS A 40 3.93 18.24 -11.67
CA LYS A 40 5.19 18.09 -10.93
C LYS A 40 4.97 17.52 -9.53
N ASN A 41 3.99 18.05 -8.80
CA ASN A 41 3.70 17.60 -7.45
C ASN A 41 3.05 16.21 -7.43
N THR A 42 2.08 15.95 -8.31
CA THR A 42 1.37 14.67 -8.37
C THR A 42 2.24 13.51 -8.87
N SER A 43 3.08 13.74 -9.88
CA SER A 43 4.01 12.71 -10.38
C SER A 43 5.04 12.32 -9.31
N LYS A 44 5.59 13.30 -8.59
CA LYS A 44 6.51 13.07 -7.47
C LYS A 44 5.81 12.31 -6.34
N LEU A 45 4.59 12.69 -5.99
CA LEU A 45 3.76 11.99 -4.99
C LEU A 45 3.55 10.50 -5.37
N ILE A 46 3.13 10.23 -6.61
CA ILE A 46 2.94 8.87 -7.12
C ILE A 46 4.25 8.08 -7.06
N SER A 47 5.36 8.70 -7.46
CA SER A 47 6.67 8.04 -7.44
C SER A 47 7.07 7.58 -6.05
N VAL A 48 6.78 8.37 -5.01
CA VAL A 48 7.06 8.02 -3.62
C VAL A 48 6.21 6.85 -3.18
N TYR A 49 4.89 6.91 -3.37
CA TYR A 49 3.97 5.85 -2.92
C TYR A 49 4.05 4.56 -3.76
N ARG A 50 4.59 4.62 -4.97
CA ARG A 50 4.89 3.44 -5.80
C ARG A 50 6.27 2.85 -5.55
N ASP A 51 7.11 3.50 -4.74
CA ASP A 51 8.45 3.00 -4.44
C ASP A 51 8.38 1.73 -3.57
N LYS A 52 9.01 0.67 -4.08
CA LYS A 52 9.09 -0.64 -3.42
C LYS A 52 10.30 -0.75 -2.48
N ARG A 53 11.17 0.26 -2.47
CA ARG A 53 12.34 0.30 -1.59
C ARG A 53 11.93 0.77 -0.20
N PRO A 54 12.40 0.11 0.87
CA PRO A 54 12.16 0.55 2.24
C PRO A 54 12.71 1.95 2.53
N VAL A 55 12.02 2.69 3.39
CA VAL A 55 12.49 3.91 4.05
C VAL A 55 13.08 3.49 5.39
N HIS A 56 14.38 3.72 5.57
CA HIS A 56 15.13 3.29 6.76
C HIS A 56 15.45 4.44 7.72
N VAL A 57 15.49 5.66 7.22
CA VAL A 57 15.98 6.85 7.95
C VAL A 57 15.06 8.04 7.67
N LEU A 58 15.02 9.00 8.60
CA LEU A 58 14.13 10.16 8.50
C LEU A 58 14.65 11.23 7.54
N GLU A 59 15.93 11.15 7.17
CA GLU A 59 16.61 12.01 6.22
C GLU A 59 16.38 11.59 4.76
N ASP A 60 15.62 10.50 4.54
CA ASP A 60 15.30 9.98 3.22
C ASP A 60 14.67 11.09 2.35
N GLN A 61 15.20 11.23 1.12
CA GLN A 61 14.77 12.27 0.20
C GLN A 61 13.27 12.21 -0.07
N ARG A 62 12.67 11.00 -0.11
CA ARG A 62 11.23 10.82 -0.33
C ARG A 62 10.39 11.46 0.76
N LEU A 63 10.86 11.48 2.01
CA LEU A 63 10.16 12.13 3.11
C LEU A 63 10.25 13.65 3.01
N LYS A 64 11.38 14.19 2.53
CA LYS A 64 11.52 15.63 2.24
C LYS A 64 10.59 16.04 1.11
N ASP A 65 10.57 15.25 0.04
CA ASP A 65 9.71 15.45 -1.11
C ASP A 65 8.23 15.49 -0.70
N LEU A 66 7.79 14.58 0.18
CA LEU A 66 6.43 14.57 0.70
C LEU A 66 6.10 15.82 1.52
N LYS A 67 7.04 16.36 2.30
CA LYS A 67 6.83 17.62 3.06
C LYS A 67 6.67 18.81 2.12
N GLU A 68 7.48 18.88 1.08
CA GLU A 68 7.38 19.93 0.04
C GLU A 68 6.02 19.86 -0.68
N ILE A 69 5.62 18.66 -1.10
CA ILE A 69 4.34 18.42 -1.75
C ILE A 69 3.17 18.79 -0.82
N GLN A 70 3.25 18.41 0.46
CA GLN A 70 2.23 18.73 1.44
C GLN A 70 2.05 20.25 1.60
N ALA A 71 3.16 20.98 1.74
CA ALA A 71 3.17 22.44 1.86
C ALA A 71 2.54 23.07 0.62
N TRP A 72 2.91 22.59 -0.57
CA TRP A 72 2.33 23.03 -1.83
C TRP A 72 0.81 22.83 -1.89
N PHE A 73 0.30 21.66 -1.49
CA PHE A 73 -1.15 21.42 -1.47
C PHE A 73 -1.89 22.31 -0.46
N ASN A 74 -1.26 22.65 0.66
CA ASN A 74 -1.84 23.58 1.65
C ASN A 74 -1.89 25.02 1.12
N ASP A 75 -0.82 25.45 0.46
CA ASP A 75 -0.76 26.76 -0.19
C ASP A 75 -1.80 26.82 -1.31
N TRP A 76 -1.86 25.80 -2.17
CA TRP A 76 -2.86 25.70 -3.23
C TRP A 76 -4.29 25.73 -2.68
N LYS A 77 -4.58 24.99 -1.60
CA LYS A 77 -5.88 25.07 -0.90
C LYS A 77 -6.19 26.50 -0.45
N THR A 78 -5.23 27.21 0.12
CA THR A 78 -5.46 28.56 0.64
C THR A 78 -5.79 29.54 -0.48
N HIS A 79 -5.04 29.50 -1.59
CA HIS A 79 -5.23 30.38 -2.74
C HIS A 79 -6.51 30.05 -3.53
N SER A 80 -6.79 28.76 -3.76
CA SER A 80 -7.96 28.33 -4.52
C SER A 80 -9.25 28.49 -3.73
N TYR A 81 -9.27 28.31 -2.40
CA TYR A 81 -10.49 28.38 -1.59
C TYR A 81 -10.78 29.78 -1.06
N GLY A 82 -9.78 30.68 -0.98
CA GLY A 82 -9.96 32.07 -0.54
C GLY A 82 -10.64 33.01 -1.55
N SER A 83 -10.69 32.63 -2.83
CA SER A 83 -11.34 33.44 -3.86
C SER A 83 -12.86 33.23 -3.84
N LYS A 84 -13.62 34.32 -3.57
CA LYS A 84 -15.09 34.40 -3.61
C LYS A 84 -15.65 34.29 -5.04
N VAL A 85 -15.14 33.37 -5.85
CA VAL A 85 -15.73 33.05 -7.15
C VAL A 85 -17.07 32.38 -6.85
N LYS A 86 -18.16 33.01 -7.28
CA LYS A 86 -19.51 32.44 -7.16
C LYS A 86 -19.48 31.02 -7.73
N PRO A 87 -20.07 30.01 -7.06
CA PRO A 87 -20.17 28.67 -7.62
C PRO A 87 -21.08 28.73 -8.86
N GLY A 88 -20.48 28.98 -10.02
CA GLY A 88 -21.08 28.62 -11.30
C GLY A 88 -21.08 27.11 -11.45
N LYS A 89 -21.93 26.59 -12.35
CA LYS A 89 -21.90 25.18 -12.75
C LYS A 89 -20.48 24.81 -13.19
N GLY A 90 -19.77 24.03 -12.36
CA GLY A 90 -18.39 23.60 -12.58
C GLY A 90 -17.39 24.25 -11.62
N SER A 91 -17.59 24.14 -10.30
CA SER A 91 -16.57 24.64 -9.35
C SER A 91 -15.23 23.95 -9.62
N GLU A 92 -14.25 24.72 -10.06
CA GLU A 92 -12.91 24.35 -10.54
C GLU A 92 -11.97 23.90 -9.42
N LYS A 93 -12.48 23.17 -8.42
CA LYS A 93 -11.74 22.81 -7.21
C LYS A 93 -11.84 21.32 -6.96
N MET A 94 -10.75 20.74 -6.47
CA MET A 94 -10.75 19.39 -5.91
C MET A 94 -11.78 19.31 -4.78
N SER A 95 -12.42 18.15 -4.60
CA SER A 95 -13.36 17.99 -3.49
C SER A 95 -12.63 18.15 -2.16
N GLU A 96 -13.33 18.73 -1.17
CA GLU A 96 -12.76 18.91 0.17
C GLU A 96 -12.34 17.57 0.78
N GLN A 97 -13.14 16.52 0.56
CA GLN A 97 -12.84 15.15 0.99
C GLN A 97 -11.53 14.65 0.37
N CYS A 98 -11.35 14.83 -0.94
CA CYS A 98 -10.12 14.38 -1.60
C CYS A 98 -8.89 15.17 -1.10
N MET A 99 -9.05 16.46 -0.79
CA MET A 99 -7.97 17.26 -0.20
C MET A 99 -7.62 16.81 1.21
N GLU A 100 -8.61 16.51 2.05
CA GLU A 100 -8.40 15.99 3.40
C GLU A 100 -7.76 14.59 3.38
N ASP A 101 -8.23 13.71 2.50
CA ASP A 101 -7.66 12.38 2.30
C ASP A 101 -6.20 12.47 1.85
N LEU A 102 -5.88 13.40 0.95
CA LEU A 102 -4.52 13.62 0.47
C LEU A 102 -3.59 14.12 1.59
N GLN A 103 -4.03 15.11 2.35
CA GLN A 103 -3.26 15.66 3.48
C GLN A 103 -3.06 14.60 4.56
N SER A 104 -4.13 13.91 4.95
CA SER A 104 -4.06 12.85 5.98
C SER A 104 -3.17 11.69 5.55
N THR A 105 -3.18 11.32 4.26
CA THR A 105 -2.29 10.28 3.71
C THR A 105 -0.82 10.69 3.85
N ILE A 106 -0.46 11.92 3.45
CA ILE A 106 0.92 12.40 3.54
C ILE A 106 1.37 12.52 5.00
N ILE A 107 0.57 13.17 5.86
CA ILE A 107 0.89 13.35 7.28
C ILE A 107 1.00 11.99 7.99
N GLY A 108 0.04 11.10 7.73
CA GLY A 108 0.00 9.77 8.33
C GLY A 108 1.22 8.94 7.95
N PHE A 109 1.65 8.99 6.68
CA PHE A 109 2.85 8.27 6.25
C PHE A 109 4.13 8.82 6.88
N LEU A 110 4.28 10.15 6.95
CA LEU A 110 5.41 10.79 7.63
C LEU A 110 5.48 10.38 9.11
N GLN A 111 4.34 10.41 9.80
CA GLN A 111 4.25 10.02 11.20
C GLN A 111 4.53 8.53 11.39
N LEU A 112 4.04 7.67 10.50
CA LEU A 112 4.32 6.23 10.53
C LEU A 112 5.83 5.96 10.42
N CYS A 113 6.52 6.62 9.49
CA CYS A 113 7.97 6.48 9.33
C CYS A 113 8.72 6.96 10.59
N CYS A 114 8.28 8.09 11.16
CA CYS A 114 8.82 8.64 12.41
C CYS A 114 8.68 7.65 13.57
N THR A 115 7.46 7.17 13.82
CA THR A 115 7.15 6.24 14.91
C THR A 115 7.91 4.92 14.76
N ILE A 116 7.92 4.30 13.57
CA ILE A 116 8.64 3.04 13.34
C ILE A 116 10.16 3.23 13.53
N SER A 117 10.73 4.33 13.05
CA SER A 117 12.16 4.60 13.19
C SER A 117 12.57 4.81 14.65
N HIS A 118 11.73 5.47 15.47
CA HIS A 118 12.02 5.72 16.88
C HIS A 118 11.72 4.53 17.80
N GLU A 119 10.60 3.84 17.59
CA GLU A 119 10.14 2.80 18.51
C GLU A 119 10.75 1.43 18.21
N ILE A 120 11.13 1.17 16.95
CA ILE A 120 11.55 -0.17 16.53
C ILE A 120 12.83 -0.12 15.70
N SER A 121 13.96 -0.35 16.37
CA SER A 121 15.27 -0.41 15.71
C SER A 121 15.34 -1.54 14.66
N GLY A 122 15.87 -1.21 13.48
CA GLY A 122 16.06 -2.15 12.37
C GLY A 122 14.83 -2.39 11.51
N TRP A 123 13.75 -1.65 11.74
CA TRP A 123 12.53 -1.73 10.96
C TRP A 123 12.47 -0.63 9.92
N SER A 124 11.66 -0.87 8.89
CA SER A 124 11.54 0.04 7.76
C SER A 124 10.16 -0.06 7.14
N VAL A 125 9.72 1.06 6.58
CA VAL A 125 8.41 1.15 5.93
C VAL A 125 8.60 1.13 4.42
N VAL A 126 7.85 0.28 3.71
CA VAL A 126 7.85 0.28 2.24
C VAL A 126 6.61 1.04 1.76
N PRO A 127 6.76 2.20 1.08
CA PRO A 127 5.62 3.02 0.67
C PRO A 127 4.58 2.24 -0.15
N ALA A 128 5.03 1.43 -1.12
CA ALA A 128 4.17 0.64 -1.99
C ALA A 128 3.33 -0.44 -1.28
N MET A 129 3.57 -0.70 0.02
CA MET A 129 2.83 -1.68 0.81
C MET A 129 1.67 -1.07 1.61
N ILE A 130 1.49 0.25 1.56
CA ILE A 130 0.49 0.96 2.38
C ILE A 130 -0.85 1.11 1.66
N ASN A 131 -0.92 0.73 0.38
CA ASN A 131 -2.14 0.78 -0.40
C ASN A 131 -3.02 -0.48 -0.24
N SER A 132 -4.25 -0.40 -0.73
CA SER A 132 -5.21 -1.50 -0.75
C SER A 132 -4.99 -2.50 -1.89
N ASP A 133 -4.01 -2.28 -2.78
CA ASP A 133 -3.79 -3.13 -3.96
C ASP A 133 -3.66 -4.62 -3.62
N PRO A 134 -2.94 -5.05 -2.55
CA PRO A 134 -2.86 -6.47 -2.19
C PRO A 134 -4.23 -7.08 -1.86
N ILE A 135 -5.09 -6.32 -1.18
CA ILE A 135 -6.44 -6.76 -0.79
C ILE A 135 -7.36 -6.78 -2.01
N GLU A 136 -7.29 -5.75 -2.87
CA GLU A 136 -8.04 -5.71 -4.12
C GLU A 136 -7.66 -6.86 -5.06
N ASN A 137 -6.35 -7.17 -5.12
CA ASN A 137 -5.85 -8.35 -5.84
C ASN A 137 -6.39 -9.65 -5.25
N HIS A 138 -6.53 -9.75 -3.93
CA HIS A 138 -7.18 -10.89 -3.29
C HIS A 138 -8.65 -11.01 -3.72
N PHE A 139 -9.41 -9.91 -3.72
CA PHE A 139 -10.80 -9.92 -4.21
C PHE A 139 -10.92 -10.31 -5.68
N CYS A 140 -9.99 -9.85 -6.53
CA CYS A 140 -9.91 -10.27 -7.92
C CYS A 140 -9.64 -11.77 -8.07
N GLN A 141 -8.76 -12.34 -7.25
CA GLN A 141 -8.55 -13.79 -7.22
C GLN A 141 -9.80 -14.55 -6.76
N GLN A 142 -10.51 -14.06 -5.75
CA GLN A 142 -11.78 -14.65 -5.30
C GLN A 142 -12.82 -14.70 -6.42
N ARG A 143 -12.96 -13.62 -7.19
CA ARG A 143 -13.90 -13.58 -8.33
C ARG A 143 -13.44 -14.44 -9.49
N GLY A 144 -12.21 -14.25 -9.98
CA GLY A 144 -11.73 -14.88 -11.22
C GLY A 144 -11.26 -16.33 -11.06
N LYS A 145 -10.51 -16.63 -10.00
CA LYS A 145 -9.83 -17.93 -9.84
C LYS A 145 -10.70 -18.98 -9.15
N PHE A 146 -11.45 -18.58 -8.12
CA PHE A 146 -12.20 -19.52 -7.29
C PHE A 146 -13.67 -19.68 -7.69
N ASN A 147 -14.24 -18.69 -8.38
CA ASN A 147 -15.63 -18.72 -8.80
C ASN A 147 -15.83 -18.75 -10.34
N GLY A 148 -14.75 -18.67 -11.12
CA GLY A 148 -14.80 -18.78 -12.58
C GLY A 148 -15.75 -17.74 -13.21
N LEU A 149 -16.80 -18.22 -13.88
CA LEU A 149 -17.83 -17.36 -14.49
C LEU A 149 -18.77 -16.71 -13.48
N ASN A 150 -18.81 -17.18 -12.23
CA ASN A 150 -19.62 -16.57 -11.18
C ASN A 150 -18.87 -15.39 -10.55
N THR A 151 -18.90 -14.25 -11.23
CA THR A 151 -18.19 -13.02 -10.81
C THR A 151 -18.74 -12.37 -9.54
N ASN A 152 -19.92 -12.80 -9.08
CA ASN A 152 -20.60 -12.29 -7.89
C ASN A 152 -21.00 -13.45 -6.95
N PRO A 153 -20.03 -14.04 -6.21
CA PRO A 153 -20.32 -15.14 -5.30
C PRO A 153 -21.23 -14.71 -4.15
N THR A 154 -22.05 -15.64 -3.66
CA THR A 154 -22.79 -15.44 -2.40
C THR A 154 -21.84 -15.44 -1.21
N ALA A 155 -22.28 -14.90 -0.06
CA ALA A 155 -21.47 -14.88 1.17
C ALA A 155 -20.96 -16.28 1.56
N LEU A 156 -21.79 -17.32 1.40
CA LEU A 156 -21.41 -18.71 1.70
C LEU A 156 -20.33 -19.24 0.73
N GLN A 157 -20.42 -18.89 -0.55
CA GLN A 157 -19.41 -19.26 -1.55
C GLN A 157 -18.07 -18.55 -1.26
N TYR A 158 -18.12 -17.25 -0.95
CA TYR A 158 -16.94 -16.50 -0.52
C TYR A 158 -16.28 -17.12 0.72
N GLN A 159 -17.07 -17.45 1.75
CA GLN A 159 -16.56 -18.07 2.98
C GLN A 159 -15.84 -19.40 2.69
N ARG A 160 -16.44 -20.27 1.88
CA ARG A 160 -15.82 -21.57 1.51
C ARG A 160 -14.52 -21.38 0.75
N ASN A 161 -14.47 -20.42 -0.18
CA ASN A 161 -13.27 -20.14 -0.97
C ASN A 161 -12.16 -19.50 -0.12
N ALA A 162 -12.50 -18.54 0.75
CA ALA A 162 -11.57 -17.94 1.70
C ALA A 162 -10.94 -19.00 2.62
N ASN A 163 -11.76 -19.88 3.20
CA ASN A 163 -11.27 -21.00 4.00
C ASN A 163 -10.35 -21.93 3.20
N SER A 164 -10.69 -22.19 1.92
CA SER A 164 -9.85 -23.01 1.04
C SER A 164 -8.49 -22.36 0.75
N VAL A 165 -8.44 -21.02 0.61
CA VAL A 165 -7.17 -20.28 0.49
C VAL A 165 -6.36 -20.36 1.77
N ILE A 166 -6.98 -20.15 2.94
CA ILE A 166 -6.31 -20.20 4.24
C ILE A 166 -5.70 -21.59 4.50
N ILE A 167 -6.48 -22.65 4.22
CA ILE A 167 -6.02 -24.04 4.35
C ILE A 167 -4.98 -24.37 3.28
N GLY A 168 -5.12 -23.87 2.05
CA GLY A 168 -4.21 -24.13 0.94
C GLY A 168 -2.87 -23.40 1.04
N GLN A 169 -2.82 -22.21 1.66
CA GLN A 169 -1.58 -21.42 1.80
C GLN A 169 -0.60 -22.02 2.82
N SER A 170 -1.08 -22.80 3.80
CA SER A 170 -0.20 -23.49 4.76
C SER A 170 0.53 -24.70 4.15
N ALA A 171 0.17 -25.12 2.93
CA ALA A 171 0.98 -26.03 2.14
C ALA A 171 1.98 -25.23 1.29
N LEU A 172 3.16 -24.96 1.86
CA LEU A 172 4.32 -24.42 1.13
C LEU A 172 4.52 -25.19 -0.19
N SER A 173 4.19 -24.53 -1.31
CA SER A 173 4.52 -25.01 -2.65
C SER A 173 6.05 -25.07 -2.77
N LYS A 174 6.60 -26.29 -2.82
CA LYS A 174 8.00 -26.60 -3.15
C LYS A 174 8.35 -26.31 -4.62
N LYS A 175 7.86 -25.23 -5.21
CA LYS A 175 8.31 -24.78 -6.54
C LYS A 175 9.42 -23.74 -6.39
N SER A 176 10.50 -24.15 -5.75
CA SER A 176 11.82 -23.62 -6.05
C SER A 176 12.52 -24.69 -6.88
N ASN A 177 13.03 -24.33 -8.05
CA ASN A 177 13.70 -25.25 -8.97
C ASN A 177 15.12 -25.63 -8.51
N THR A 178 15.49 -25.32 -7.27
CA THR A 178 16.75 -25.71 -6.64
C THR A 178 16.46 -26.82 -5.64
N GLY A 179 16.80 -28.05 -6.03
CA GLY A 179 16.79 -29.19 -5.12
C GLY A 179 17.73 -28.93 -3.95
N GLY A 180 17.20 -29.02 -2.72
CA GLY A 180 17.97 -28.87 -1.50
C GLY A 180 17.15 -29.24 -0.28
N ILE A 181 17.34 -30.48 0.18
CA ILE A 181 17.04 -31.04 1.52
C ILE A 181 15.73 -30.55 2.15
N SER A 182 14.70 -31.40 2.04
CA SER A 182 13.40 -31.25 2.69
C SER A 182 13.52 -31.19 4.22
N SER A 183 13.59 -30.00 4.80
CA SER A 183 13.22 -29.79 6.19
C SER A 183 11.72 -30.13 6.34
N LYS A 184 11.41 -31.17 7.12
CA LYS A 184 10.04 -31.57 7.39
C LYS A 184 9.33 -30.42 8.11
N CYS A 185 8.32 -29.81 7.49
CA CYS A 185 7.39 -28.94 8.20
C CYS A 185 6.78 -29.75 9.36
N GLN A 186 6.95 -29.25 10.59
CA GLN A 186 6.21 -29.78 11.71
C GLN A 186 4.72 -29.45 11.48
N ASN A 187 3.90 -30.48 11.36
CA ASN A 187 2.46 -30.32 11.39
C ASN A 187 2.10 -29.66 12.72
N PHE A 188 1.51 -28.47 12.68
CA PHE A 188 0.79 -27.93 13.84
C PHE A 188 -0.37 -28.89 14.13
N LYS A 189 -0.16 -29.78 15.11
CA LYS A 189 -1.24 -30.60 15.66
C LYS A 189 -2.19 -29.66 16.39
N HIS A 190 -3.34 -29.36 15.78
CA HIS A 190 -4.48 -28.90 16.56
C HIS A 190 -4.86 -30.04 17.52
N SER A 191 -4.46 -29.93 18.78
CA SER A 191 -5.10 -30.71 19.83
C SER A 191 -6.46 -30.09 20.05
N ILE A 192 -7.48 -30.66 19.39
CA ILE A 192 -8.84 -30.54 19.89
C ILE A 192 -8.78 -31.20 21.26
N LYS A 193 -8.83 -30.39 22.33
CA LYS A 193 -9.11 -30.90 23.66
C LYS A 193 -10.54 -31.44 23.59
N GLN A 194 -10.67 -32.73 23.31
CA GLN A 194 -11.83 -33.47 23.78
C GLN A 194 -11.82 -33.31 25.30
N LEU A 195 -12.74 -32.50 25.81
CA LEU A 195 -13.21 -32.70 27.17
C LEU A 195 -13.80 -34.10 27.18
N ASP A 196 -13.15 -35.03 27.87
CA ASP A 196 -13.84 -35.78 28.91
C ASP A 196 -12.92 -36.58 29.84
N SER A 197 -13.33 -36.52 31.11
CA SER A 197 -13.06 -37.43 32.23
C SER A 197 -11.61 -37.74 32.61
N THR A 198 -11.18 -37.08 33.68
CA THR A 198 -10.44 -37.67 34.82
C THR A 198 -9.68 -38.98 34.57
N ASN A 199 -8.35 -38.90 34.46
CA ASN A 199 -7.48 -39.68 35.35
C ASN A 199 -6.02 -39.21 35.34
N SER A 200 -5.46 -39.23 36.54
CA SER A 200 -4.17 -38.73 36.95
C SER A 200 -3.10 -39.83 36.86
N ARG A 201 -1.99 -39.59 36.16
CA ARG A 201 -0.61 -40.01 36.53
C ARG A 201 0.41 -39.84 35.40
N LYS A 202 1.56 -39.26 35.81
CA LYS A 202 2.92 -39.30 35.21
C LYS A 202 3.15 -38.40 33.98
N ARG A 203 4.31 -37.79 33.77
CA ARG A 203 5.42 -37.27 34.60
C ARG A 203 6.24 -36.40 33.62
N ARG A 204 6.72 -35.26 34.12
CA ARG A 204 7.55 -34.20 33.52
C ARG A 204 8.73 -34.71 32.65
N VAL A 205 8.98 -34.09 31.50
CA VAL A 205 10.35 -33.85 30.96
C VAL A 205 10.37 -32.47 30.31
N SER A 206 11.32 -31.66 30.76
CA SER A 206 11.66 -30.31 30.31
C SER A 206 12.77 -30.37 29.26
N GLU A 207 12.68 -29.57 28.19
CA GLU A 207 13.84 -29.19 27.39
C GLU A 207 13.69 -27.72 26.96
N GLN A 208 14.62 -26.90 27.45
CA GLN A 208 14.90 -25.54 27.00
C GLN A 208 15.83 -25.63 25.79
N SER A 209 15.58 -24.81 24.76
CA SER A 209 16.64 -24.39 23.83
C SER A 209 16.29 -23.05 23.20
N GLN A 210 17.06 -22.04 23.59
CA GLN A 210 17.16 -20.74 22.92
C GLN A 210 17.83 -20.91 21.54
N SER A 211 17.40 -20.16 20.51
CA SER A 211 18.31 -19.41 19.64
C SER A 211 17.58 -18.52 18.62
N THR A 212 18.09 -17.28 18.52
CA THR A 212 18.17 -16.34 17.37
C THR A 212 16.94 -16.13 16.47
N GLN A 213 16.34 -14.93 16.60
CA GLN A 213 15.27 -14.42 15.73
C GLN A 213 15.85 -13.84 14.42
N PRO A 214 15.27 -14.15 13.24
CA PRO A 214 15.55 -13.42 12.01
C PRO A 214 14.71 -12.14 11.89
N LEU A 215 15.26 -11.14 11.21
CA LEU A 215 14.63 -9.83 10.91
C LEU A 215 13.24 -10.03 10.29
N LYS A 216 12.22 -9.43 10.92
CA LYS A 216 10.82 -9.49 10.47
C LYS A 216 10.46 -8.19 9.76
N VAL A 217 10.19 -8.32 8.47
CA VAL A 217 9.45 -7.31 7.71
C VAL A 217 7.96 -7.53 7.99
N ILE A 218 7.26 -6.51 8.51
CA ILE A 218 5.80 -6.56 8.54
C ILE A 218 5.29 -6.41 7.10
N ARG A 219 4.60 -7.45 6.67
CA ARG A 219 3.59 -7.38 5.60
C ARG A 219 2.27 -7.25 6.35
N MET A 220 1.58 -6.13 6.20
CA MET A 220 0.16 -6.08 6.57
C MET A 220 -0.65 -6.87 5.53
#